data_AF-A0A3B9MBE8-F1
#
_entry.id   AF-A0A3B9MBE8-F1
#
_cell.length_a   1.000
_cell.length_b   1.000
_cell.length_c   1.000
_cell.angle_alpha   90.00
_cell.angle_beta   90.00
_cell.angle_gamma   90.00
#
_symmetry.space_group_name_H-M   'P 1'
#
loop_
_entity.id
_entity.type
_entity.pdbx_description
1 polymer ?
#
loop_
_entity_poly.entity_id
_entity_poly.type
_entity_poly.pdbx_seq_one_letter_code
_entity_poly.pdbx_strand_id
1 'polypeptide(L)'
;MRDVARGWHADGASIGLVPTMGALHAGHMSLVERARRENDRVVVSVFVNPIQFGAGEDLGAYPRSPERDLSMLRAAGVDAIYKPSVADMYPAGASTRVIVHGVTERLEG
;
A
#
# COMPACT_ATOMS: atom_id res chain seq x y z
N MET A 1 -1.09 -13.61 1.56
CA MET A 1 -1.90 -12.60 0.84
C MET A 1 -2.50 -13.11 -0.45
N ARG A 2 -1.72 -13.73 -1.37
CA ARG A 2 -2.26 -14.31 -2.62
C ARG A 2 -3.44 -15.26 -2.41
N ASP A 3 -3.35 -16.14 -1.43
CA ASP A 3 -4.42 -17.13 -1.18
C ASP A 3 -5.68 -16.49 -0.59
N VAL A 4 -5.53 -15.46 0.24
CA VAL A 4 -6.65 -14.66 0.76
C VAL A 4 -7.38 -13.96 -0.39
N ALA A 5 -6.64 -13.26 -1.26
CA ALA A 5 -7.22 -12.57 -2.40
C ALA A 5 -7.87 -13.56 -3.39
N ARG A 6 -7.24 -14.71 -3.64
CA ARG A 6 -7.81 -15.78 -4.48
C ARG A 6 -9.09 -16.37 -3.89
N GLY A 7 -9.15 -16.58 -2.57
CA GLY A 7 -10.35 -17.04 -1.88
C GLY A 7 -11.50 -16.06 -2.08
N TRP A 8 -11.29 -14.78 -1.78
CA TRP A 8 -12.32 -13.76 -1.98
C TRP A 8 -12.76 -13.62 -3.44
N HIS A 9 -11.82 -13.70 -4.38
CA HIS A 9 -12.16 -13.65 -5.80
C HIS A 9 -12.98 -14.87 -6.25
N ALA A 10 -12.65 -16.07 -5.73
CA ALA A 10 -13.41 -17.29 -5.98
C ALA A 10 -14.83 -17.22 -5.39
N ASP A 11 -15.01 -16.51 -4.27
CA ASP A 11 -16.30 -16.22 -3.65
C ASP A 11 -17.09 -15.12 -4.40
N GLY A 12 -16.54 -14.55 -5.48
CA GLY A 12 -17.16 -13.47 -6.24
C GLY A 12 -17.10 -12.09 -5.59
N ALA A 13 -16.31 -11.93 -4.53
CA ALA A 13 -16.17 -10.66 -3.82
C ALA A 13 -15.27 -9.67 -4.57
N SER A 14 -15.71 -8.41 -4.61
CA SER A 14 -14.91 -7.27 -5.06
C SER A 14 -13.87 -6.86 -4.00
N ILE A 15 -12.69 -6.42 -4.44
CA ILE A 15 -11.56 -6.06 -3.56
C ILE A 15 -11.09 -4.63 -3.86
N GLY A 16 -11.28 -3.73 -2.90
CA GLY A 16 -10.70 -2.39 -2.92
C GLY A 16 -9.29 -2.40 -2.31
N LEU A 17 -8.30 -1.85 -3.02
CA LEU A 17 -6.93 -1.71 -2.54
C LEU A 17 -6.61 -0.24 -2.27
N VAL A 18 -6.13 0.06 -1.07
CA VAL A 18 -5.56 1.38 -0.73
C VAL A 18 -4.05 1.22 -0.49
N PRO A 19 -3.19 1.56 -1.47
CA PRO A 19 -1.75 1.47 -1.31
C PRO A 19 -1.21 2.67 -0.53
N THR A 20 -0.40 2.41 0.49
CA THR A 20 0.19 3.45 1.36
C THR A 20 1.62 3.11 1.75
N MET A 21 2.34 4.10 2.26
CA MET A 21 3.63 3.91 2.94
C MET A 21 3.50 3.84 4.48
N GLY A 22 2.28 3.85 5.02
CA GLY A 22 2.03 3.98 6.47
C GLY A 22 1.95 5.44 6.91
N ALA A 23 2.21 5.69 8.20
CA ALA A 23 2.07 7.01 8.82
C ALA A 23 0.69 7.63 8.52
N LEU A 24 -0.36 6.85 8.78
CA LEU A 24 -1.70 7.12 8.26
C LEU A 24 -2.31 8.39 8.85
N HIS A 25 -3.25 9.00 8.14
CA HIS A 25 -3.95 10.20 8.59
C HIS A 25 -5.34 10.26 7.95
N ALA A 26 -6.12 11.31 8.24
CA ALA A 26 -7.50 11.44 7.77
C ALA A 26 -7.64 11.26 6.24
N GLY A 27 -6.70 11.80 5.46
CA GLY A 27 -6.67 11.59 4.00
C GLY A 27 -6.53 10.11 3.59
N HIS A 28 -5.75 9.30 4.29
CA HIS A 28 -5.70 7.86 4.02
C HIS A 28 -7.02 7.18 4.41
N MET A 29 -7.61 7.60 5.52
CA MET A 29 -8.86 7.00 6.01
C MET A 29 -10.06 7.31 5.12
N SER A 30 -10.09 8.46 4.44
CA SER A 30 -11.14 8.75 3.46
C SER A 30 -11.09 7.82 2.24
N LEU A 31 -9.88 7.41 1.82
CA LEU A 31 -9.71 6.39 0.77
C LEU A 31 -10.18 5.01 1.24
N VAL A 32 -9.88 4.63 2.48
CA VAL A 32 -10.37 3.38 3.10
C VAL A 32 -11.90 3.38 3.17
N GLU A 33 -12.49 4.49 3.60
CA GLU A 33 -13.94 4.65 3.67
C GLU A 33 -14.57 4.53 2.28
N ARG A 34 -13.98 5.17 1.26
CA ARG A 34 -14.43 5.05 -0.13
C ARG A 34 -14.33 3.62 -0.63
N ALA A 35 -13.19 2.96 -0.43
CA ALA A 35 -12.97 1.57 -0.82
C ALA A 35 -14.00 0.65 -0.17
N ARG A 36 -14.33 0.86 1.12
CA ARG A 36 -15.35 0.10 1.84
C ARG A 36 -16.75 0.28 1.27
N ARG A 37 -17.11 1.49 0.81
CA ARG A 37 -18.43 1.74 0.20
C ARG A 37 -18.60 1.07 -1.16
N GLU A 38 -17.51 0.79 -1.86
CA GLU A 38 -17.54 0.31 -3.25
C GLU A 38 -17.15 -1.16 -3.40
N ASN A 39 -16.66 -1.81 -2.34
CA ASN A 39 -16.13 -3.16 -2.42
C ASN A 39 -16.54 -3.99 -1.20
N ASP A 40 -16.69 -5.30 -1.42
CA ASP A 40 -16.98 -6.27 -0.37
C ASP A 40 -15.81 -6.43 0.60
N ARG A 41 -14.59 -6.36 0.07
CA ARG A 41 -13.34 -6.49 0.82
C ARG A 41 -12.44 -5.27 0.63
N VAL A 42 -11.77 -4.85 1.71
CA VAL A 42 -10.79 -3.77 1.68
C VAL A 42 -9.44 -4.28 2.15
N VAL A 43 -8.43 -4.05 1.31
CA VAL A 43 -7.02 -4.31 1.61
C VAL A 43 -6.27 -2.98 1.69
N VAL A 44 -5.46 -2.81 2.72
CA VAL A 44 -4.49 -1.70 2.78
C VAL A 44 -3.09 -2.26 2.72
N SER A 45 -2.25 -1.76 1.80
CA SER A 45 -0.81 -2.06 1.84
C SER A 45 -0.07 -0.97 2.59
N VAL A 46 0.88 -1.38 3.44
CA VAL A 46 1.76 -0.48 4.20
C VAL A 46 3.20 -0.85 3.85
N PHE A 47 3.80 -0.11 2.92
CA PHE A 47 5.16 -0.37 2.45
C PHE A 47 5.86 0.92 2.07
N VAL A 48 6.85 1.33 2.87
CA VAL A 48 7.76 2.43 2.52
C VAL A 48 8.67 1.93 1.40
N ASN A 49 8.35 2.29 0.17
CA ASN A 49 8.93 1.70 -1.03
C ASN A 49 10.30 2.34 -1.38
N PRO A 50 11.45 1.67 -1.19
CA PRO A 50 12.75 2.31 -1.33
C PRO A 50 13.06 2.82 -2.75
N ILE A 51 12.47 2.22 -3.79
CA ILE A 51 12.81 2.58 -5.18
C ILE A 51 12.20 3.91 -5.63
N GLN A 52 11.28 4.49 -4.85
CA GLN A 52 10.68 5.79 -5.14
C GLN A 52 11.33 6.94 -4.36
N PHE A 53 12.39 6.65 -3.60
CA PHE A 53 13.21 7.65 -2.93
C PHE A 53 14.53 7.82 -3.70
N GLY A 54 14.85 9.05 -4.05
CA GLY A 54 16.13 9.46 -4.62
C GLY A 54 17.29 9.40 -3.62
N ALA A 55 18.51 9.51 -4.13
CA ALA A 55 19.70 9.60 -3.30
C ALA A 55 19.69 10.91 -2.48
N GLY A 56 19.78 10.80 -1.16
CA GLY A 56 19.74 11.95 -0.25
C GLY A 56 18.34 12.36 0.20
N GLU A 57 17.29 11.67 -0.27
CA GLU A 57 15.93 11.85 0.24
C GLU A 57 15.73 11.15 1.59
N ASP A 58 14.57 11.38 2.19
CA ASP A 58 14.28 11.13 3.59
C ASP A 58 13.84 9.68 3.91
N LEU A 59 14.22 8.69 3.10
CA LEU A 59 13.89 7.28 3.33
C LEU A 59 14.21 6.80 4.76
N GLY A 60 15.35 7.25 5.30
CA GLY A 60 15.76 6.95 6.67
C GLY A 60 14.88 7.61 7.73
N ALA A 61 14.49 8.87 7.49
CA ALA A 61 13.68 9.67 8.40
C ALA A 61 12.16 9.47 8.23
N TYR A 62 11.74 8.74 7.18
CA TYR A 62 10.33 8.54 6.89
C TYR A 62 9.59 7.97 8.12
N PRO A 63 8.48 8.60 8.55
CA PRO A 63 7.81 8.24 9.78
C PRO A 63 7.27 6.82 9.71
N ARG A 64 7.47 6.06 10.79
CA ARG A 64 6.95 4.70 10.92
C ARG A 64 6.19 4.61 12.25
N SER A 65 4.88 4.43 12.17
CA SER A 65 4.00 4.30 13.33
C SER A 65 3.08 3.07 13.24
N PRO A 66 3.64 1.84 13.24
CA PRO A 66 2.88 0.62 12.96
C PRO A 66 1.66 0.42 13.87
N GLU A 67 1.80 0.68 15.16
CA GLU A 67 0.76 0.44 16.16
C GLU A 67 -0.43 1.37 15.95
N ARG A 68 -0.15 2.65 15.66
CA ARG A 68 -1.16 3.67 15.35
C ARG A 68 -1.88 3.33 14.05
N ASP A 69 -1.13 2.98 13.01
CA ASP A 69 -1.70 2.63 11.70
C ASP A 69 -2.61 1.40 11.83
N LEU A 70 -2.15 0.34 12.52
CA LEU A 70 -2.94 -0.87 12.79
C LEU A 70 -4.22 -0.56 13.55
N SER A 71 -4.17 0.32 14.57
CA SER A 71 -5.35 0.74 15.32
C SER A 71 -6.38 1.43 14.43
N MET A 72 -5.94 2.39 13.62
CA MET A 72 -6.81 3.13 12.69
C MET A 72 -7.46 2.21 11.66
N LEU A 73 -6.69 1.30 11.06
CA LEU A 73 -7.20 0.37 10.04
C LEU A 73 -8.17 -0.67 10.63
N ARG A 74 -7.90 -1.17 11.85
CA ARG A 74 -8.84 -2.04 12.57
C ARG A 74 -10.14 -1.32 12.88
N ALA A 75 -10.08 -0.09 13.37
CA ALA A 75 -11.27 0.71 13.67
C ALA A 75 -12.12 1.00 12.42
N ALA A 76 -11.48 1.16 11.25
CA ALA A 76 -12.17 1.32 9.96
C ALA A 76 -12.64 -0.01 9.34
N GLY A 77 -12.42 -1.14 10.02
CA GLY A 77 -12.89 -2.45 9.59
C GLY A 77 -12.17 -3.00 8.36
N VAL A 78 -10.92 -2.63 8.09
CA VAL A 78 -10.12 -3.17 6.97
C VAL A 78 -9.99 -4.70 7.09
N ASP A 79 -10.27 -5.44 6.01
CA ASP A 79 -10.29 -6.92 6.03
C ASP A 79 -8.89 -7.54 6.08
N ALA A 80 -7.92 -6.93 5.39
CA ALA A 80 -6.53 -7.39 5.42
C ALA A 80 -5.53 -6.25 5.27
N ILE A 81 -4.37 -6.42 5.90
CA ILE A 81 -3.24 -5.49 5.80
C ILE A 81 -2.07 -6.23 5.18
N TYR A 82 -1.58 -5.73 4.05
CA TYR A 82 -0.37 -6.25 3.42
C TYR A 82 0.83 -5.38 3.79
N LYS A 83 1.66 -5.88 4.71
CA LYS A 83 2.85 -5.19 5.20
C LYS A 83 4.10 -6.04 4.91
N PRO A 84 4.56 -6.09 3.65
CA PRO A 84 5.76 -6.86 3.29
C PRO A 84 7.03 -6.18 3.80
N SER A 85 8.09 -6.96 3.96
CA SER A 85 9.44 -6.42 4.08
C SER A 85 9.98 -6.00 2.70
N VAL A 86 11.09 -5.25 2.69
CA VAL A 86 11.80 -4.91 1.44
C VAL A 86 12.26 -6.18 0.71
N ALA A 87 12.72 -7.20 1.44
CA ALA A 87 13.19 -8.46 0.84
C ALA A 87 12.04 -9.29 0.24
N ASP A 88 10.82 -9.20 0.79
CA ASP A 88 9.64 -9.85 0.21
C ASP A 88 9.23 -9.21 -1.12
N MET A 89 9.37 -7.87 -1.24
CA MET A 89 9.02 -7.11 -2.44
C MET A 89 10.13 -7.14 -3.50
N TYR A 90 11.37 -7.01 -3.07
CA TYR A 90 12.57 -6.91 -3.91
C TYR A 90 13.58 -7.98 -3.49
N PRO A 91 13.34 -9.26 -3.83
CA PRO A 91 14.30 -10.33 -3.57
C PRO A 91 15.61 -10.10 -4.31
N ALA A 92 16.68 -10.75 -3.84
CA ALA A 92 17.99 -10.68 -4.47
C ALA A 92 17.91 -11.06 -5.96
N GLY A 93 18.46 -10.21 -6.83
CA GLY A 93 18.43 -10.40 -8.29
C GLY A 93 17.17 -9.86 -8.99
N ALA A 94 16.26 -9.18 -8.27
CA ALA A 94 15.15 -8.46 -8.90
C ALA A 94 15.68 -7.43 -9.92
N SER A 95 15.24 -7.56 -11.17
CA SER A 95 15.76 -6.80 -12.32
C SER A 95 14.68 -6.13 -13.18
N THR A 96 13.42 -6.45 -12.95
CA THR A 96 12.30 -5.86 -13.71
C THR A 96 11.99 -4.45 -13.23
N ARG A 97 11.79 -3.52 -14.17
CA ARG A 97 11.31 -2.15 -13.89
C ARG A 97 10.17 -1.80 -14.84
N VAL A 98 9.23 -1.00 -14.33
CA VAL A 98 8.17 -0.38 -15.13
C VAL A 98 8.48 1.11 -15.19
N ILE A 99 8.57 1.65 -16.39
CA ILE A 99 8.86 3.06 -16.66
C ILE A 99 7.72 3.61 -17.50
N VAL A 100 7.18 4.76 -17.10
CA VAL A 100 6.16 5.49 -17.85
C VAL A 100 6.86 6.71 -18.46
N HIS A 101 6.58 7.04 -19.71
CA HIS A 101 7.17 8.20 -20.39
C HIS A 101 6.16 9.35 -20.54
N GLY A 102 6.64 10.57 -20.74
CA GLY A 102 5.84 11.77 -20.93
C GLY A 102 5.26 12.37 -19.66
N VAL A 103 4.42 11.64 -18.91
CA VAL A 103 3.78 12.18 -17.68
C VAL A 103 4.77 12.34 -16.52
N THR A 104 5.79 11.49 -16.45
CA THR A 104 6.80 11.50 -15.38
C THR A 104 7.98 12.42 -15.69
N GLU A 105 7.90 13.26 -16.72
CA GLU A 105 9.03 14.10 -17.16
C GLU A 105 8.84 15.59 -16.78
N ARG A 106 7.74 15.93 -16.10
CA ARG A 106 7.39 17.30 -15.72
C ARG A 106 6.80 17.34 -14.31
N LEU A 107 6.78 18.53 -13.71
CA LEU A 107 6.31 18.79 -12.35
C LEU A 107 7.20 18.10 -11.31
N GLU A 108 6.71 17.03 -10.67
CA GLU A 108 7.42 16.28 -9.62
C GLU A 108 8.33 15.16 -10.18
N GLY A 109 8.28 14.91 -11.50
CA GLY A 109 8.98 13.80 -12.17
C GLY A 109 10.46 14.01 -12.42
#